data_AF-A0A1Z9QAM1-F1
#
_entry.id   AF-A0A1Z9QAM1-F1
#
_cell.length_a   1.000
_cell.length_b   1.000
_cell.length_c   1.000
_cell.angle_alpha   90.00
_cell.angle_beta   90.00
_cell.angle_gamma   90.00
#
_symmetry.space_group_name_H-M   'P 1'
#
loop_
_entity.id
_entity.type
_entity.pdbx_description
1 polymer ?
#
loop_
_entity_poly.entity_id
_entity_poly.type
_entity_poly.pdbx_seq_one_letter_code
_entity_poly.pdbx_strand_id
1 'polypeptide(L)'
;MEWFIELFRMAIRTADKGANLDERLGHLNSTFTTILYRNVCRSLFEKDKLLFSFLLCTKIMVANHELDSAELRFFLQGDTALEHERPLPAACAGWLSDKSWGDLLALEKLPAFA
;
A
#
# COMPACT_ATOMS: atom_id res chain seq x y z
N MET A 1 -2.87 -21.62 12.30
CA MET A 1 -3.30 -20.28 12.77
C MET A 1 -2.81 -19.95 14.18
N GLU A 2 -2.40 -20.93 14.99
CA GLU A 2 -1.93 -20.72 16.37
C GLU A 2 -0.78 -19.71 16.53
N TRP A 3 0.24 -19.76 15.66
CA TRP A 3 1.33 -18.77 15.63
C TRP A 3 0.84 -17.33 15.55
N PHE A 4 -0.16 -17.06 14.71
CA PHE A 4 -0.69 -15.71 14.53
C PHE A 4 -1.46 -15.24 15.76
N ILE A 5 -2.18 -16.14 16.42
CA ILE A 5 -2.87 -15.87 17.70
C ILE A 5 -1.84 -15.53 18.80
N GLU A 6 -0.68 -16.19 18.82
CA GLU A 6 0.38 -15.86 19.76
C GLU A 6 0.94 -14.44 19.57
N LEU A 7 1.04 -13.95 18.32
CA LEU A 7 1.43 -12.56 18.08
C LEU A 7 0.41 -11.58 18.67
N PHE A 8 -0.88 -11.87 18.55
CA PHE A 8 -1.93 -11.06 19.17
C PHE A 8 -1.84 -11.08 20.69
N ARG A 9 -1.67 -12.26 21.30
CA ARG A 9 -1.48 -12.41 22.75
C ARG A 9 -0.26 -11.61 23.22
N MET A 10 0.83 -11.66 22.48
CA MET A 10 2.03 -10.89 22.77
C MET A 10 1.74 -9.38 22.70
N ALA A 11 1.11 -8.90 21.62
CA ALA A 11 0.77 -7.49 21.49
C ALA A 11 -0.16 -6.99 22.61
N ILE A 12 -1.17 -7.78 23.00
CA ILE A 12 -2.06 -7.46 24.12
C ILE A 12 -1.29 -7.30 25.43
N ARG A 13 -0.32 -8.17 25.69
CA ARG A 13 0.49 -8.14 26.91
C ARG A 13 1.48 -6.97 26.94
N THR A 14 2.08 -6.61 25.81
CA THR A 14 3.19 -5.66 25.75
C THR A 14 2.78 -4.24 25.39
N ALA A 15 1.64 -4.04 24.73
CA ALA A 15 1.18 -2.70 24.38
C ALA A 15 0.89 -1.87 25.64
N ASP A 16 1.05 -0.56 25.54
CA ASP A 16 0.69 0.38 26.62
C ASP A 16 -0.82 0.38 26.86
N LYS A 17 -1.23 0.33 28.14
CA LYS A 17 -2.63 0.25 28.55
C LYS A 17 -3.44 1.49 28.19
N GLY A 18 -2.80 2.66 28.02
CA GLY A 18 -3.48 3.92 27.77
C GLY A 18 -4.41 4.35 28.91
N ALA A 19 -4.95 5.57 28.82
CA ALA A 19 -5.89 6.11 29.80
C ALA A 19 -7.36 5.75 29.48
N ASN A 20 -7.67 5.51 28.19
CA ASN A 20 -9.00 5.18 27.72
C ASN A 20 -8.96 4.10 26.62
N LEU A 21 -10.14 3.66 26.19
CA LEU A 21 -10.28 2.58 25.21
C LEU A 21 -9.66 2.93 23.85
N ASP A 22 -9.89 4.15 23.34
CA ASP A 22 -9.41 4.55 22.02
C ASP A 22 -7.88 4.60 21.96
N GLU A 23 -7.27 5.20 22.99
CA GLU A 23 -5.81 5.23 23.15
C GLU A 23 -5.23 3.82 23.25
N ARG A 24 -5.88 2.94 24.02
CA ARG A 24 -5.50 1.53 24.14
C ARG A 24 -5.56 0.81 22.78
N LEU A 25 -6.62 1.02 21.99
CA LEU A 25 -6.75 0.43 20.66
C LEU A 25 -5.65 0.92 19.71
N GLY A 26 -5.33 2.21 19.76
CA GLY A 26 -4.19 2.78 19.01
C GLY A 26 -2.86 2.12 19.39
N HIS A 27 -2.58 1.99 20.69
CA HIS A 27 -1.37 1.31 21.18
C HIS A 27 -1.31 -0.16 20.77
N LEU A 28 -2.43 -0.88 20.83
CA LEU A 28 -2.52 -2.27 20.40
C LEU A 28 -2.21 -2.41 18.91
N ASN A 29 -2.82 -1.58 18.05
CA ASN A 29 -2.62 -1.62 16.61
C ASN A 29 -1.16 -1.31 16.23
N SER A 30 -0.56 -0.28 16.83
CA SER A 30 0.84 0.09 16.59
C SER A 30 1.81 -1.01 17.05
N THR A 31 1.58 -1.55 18.26
CA THR A 31 2.42 -2.62 18.83
C THR A 31 2.30 -3.90 18.01
N PHE A 32 1.09 -4.31 17.65
CA PHE A 32 0.86 -5.51 16.84
C PHE A 32 1.48 -5.38 15.45
N THR A 33 1.31 -4.25 14.78
CA THR A 33 1.93 -3.96 13.48
C THR A 33 3.45 -4.12 13.54
N THR A 34 4.08 -3.55 14.58
CA THR A 34 5.53 -3.66 14.79
C THR A 34 5.97 -5.11 15.06
N ILE A 35 5.23 -5.83 15.91
CA ILE A 35 5.49 -7.23 16.23
C ILE A 35 5.39 -8.10 14.97
N LEU A 36 4.31 -7.95 14.20
CA LEU A 36 4.06 -8.71 12.99
C LEU A 36 5.18 -8.46 11.97
N TYR A 37 5.50 -7.18 11.72
CA TYR A 37 6.57 -6.81 10.80
C TYR A 37 7.90 -7.46 11.18
N ARG A 38 8.33 -7.32 12.43
CA ARG A 38 9.60 -7.88 12.92
C ARG A 38 9.63 -9.42 12.85
N ASN A 39 8.53 -10.09 13.16
CA ASN A 39 8.49 -11.55 13.13
C ASN A 39 8.55 -12.10 11.70
N VAL A 40 7.83 -11.48 10.76
CA VAL A 40 7.87 -11.90 9.35
C VAL A 40 9.23 -11.59 8.73
N CYS A 41 9.78 -10.38 8.94
CA CYS A 41 11.06 -9.98 8.36
C CYS A 41 12.27 -10.80 8.86
N ARG A 42 12.16 -11.51 9.99
CA ARG A 42 13.22 -12.45 10.44
C ARG A 42 13.35 -13.67 9.54
N SER A 43 12.28 -14.05 8.85
CA SER A 43 12.22 -15.24 7.99
C SER A 43 12.24 -14.90 6.50
N LEU A 44 12.25 -13.62 6.13
CA LEU A 44 12.33 -13.15 4.75
C LEU A 44 13.76 -12.84 4.33
N PHE A 45 14.06 -13.05 3.05
CA PHE A 45 15.26 -12.49 2.43
C PHE A 45 15.19 -10.96 2.38
N GLU A 46 16.34 -10.30 2.43
CA GLU A 46 16.43 -8.83 2.45
C GLU A 46 15.67 -8.19 1.27
N LYS A 47 15.81 -8.75 0.07
CA LYS A 47 15.14 -8.29 -1.15
C LYS A 47 13.61 -8.28 -1.06
N ASP A 48 13.02 -9.12 -0.21
CA ASP A 48 11.57 -9.29 -0.10
C ASP A 48 10.97 -8.41 1.02
N LYS A 49 11.80 -7.84 1.91
CA LYS A 49 11.33 -7.04 3.06
C LYS A 49 10.65 -5.75 2.62
N LEU A 50 11.15 -5.10 1.57
CA LEU A 50 10.56 -3.86 1.06
C LEU A 50 9.15 -4.12 0.51
N LEU A 51 8.97 -5.18 -0.29
CA LEU A 51 7.67 -5.57 -0.82
C LEU A 51 6.69 -5.89 0.31
N PHE A 52 7.12 -6.66 1.32
CA PHE A 52 6.28 -6.95 2.46
C PHE A 52 5.88 -5.70 3.27
N SER A 53 6.84 -4.79 3.51
CA SER A 53 6.57 -3.50 4.18
C SER A 53 5.54 -2.68 3.41
N PHE A 54 5.71 -2.58 2.08
CA PHE A 54 4.77 -1.91 1.19
C PHE A 54 3.36 -2.52 1.27
N LEU A 55 3.25 -3.85 1.22
CA LEU A 55 1.95 -4.54 1.33
C LEU A 55 1.30 -4.34 2.70
N LEU A 56 2.06 -4.43 3.78
CA LEU A 56 1.55 -4.21 5.14
C LEU A 56 1.02 -2.79 5.30
N CYS A 57 1.80 -1.78 4.88
CA CYS A 57 1.40 -0.38 4.91
C CYS A 57 0.12 -0.15 4.08
N THR A 58 0.12 -0.61 2.82
CA THR A 58 -1.03 -0.47 1.92
C THR A 58 -2.29 -1.09 2.53
N LYS A 59 -2.19 -2.29 3.12
CA LYS A 59 -3.35 -2.96 3.76
C LYS A 59 -3.88 -2.18 4.95
N ILE A 60 -3.01 -1.57 5.76
CA ILE A 60 -3.41 -0.72 6.89
C ILE A 60 -4.13 0.53 6.37
N MET A 61 -3.55 1.23 5.39
CA MET A 61 -4.15 2.44 4.84
C MET A 61 -5.50 2.17 4.16
N VAL A 62 -5.64 1.04 3.44
CA VAL A 62 -6.92 0.61 2.87
C VAL A 62 -7.96 0.35 3.97
N ALA A 63 -7.57 -0.30 5.07
CA ALA A 63 -8.46 -0.56 6.20
C ALA A 63 -8.88 0.73 6.92
N ASN A 64 -8.03 1.76 6.92
CA ASN A 64 -8.32 3.07 7.47
C ASN A 64 -9.07 3.99 6.49
N HIS A 65 -9.40 3.53 5.28
CA HIS A 65 -10.00 4.35 4.22
C HIS A 65 -9.14 5.56 3.80
N GLU A 66 -7.82 5.43 3.91
CA GLU A 66 -6.83 6.47 3.55
C GLU A 66 -6.36 6.36 2.09
N LEU A 67 -6.73 5.30 1.38
CA LEU A 67 -6.39 5.08 -0.03
C LEU A 67 -7.63 4.86 -0.87
N ASP A 68 -7.71 5.57 -1.99
CA ASP A 68 -8.72 5.29 -3.02
C ASP A 68 -8.38 3.99 -3.75
N SER A 69 -9.41 3.16 -3.95
CA SER A 69 -9.26 1.84 -4.56
C SER A 69 -8.94 1.88 -6.05
N ALA A 70 -9.43 2.90 -6.77
CA ALA A 70 -9.15 3.08 -8.19
C ALA A 70 -7.74 3.61 -8.40
N GLU A 71 -7.29 4.56 -7.57
CA GLU A 71 -5.92 5.06 -7.57
C GLU A 71 -4.90 3.96 -7.24
N LEU A 72 -5.16 3.16 -6.19
CA LEU A 72 -4.29 2.04 -5.85
C LEU A 72 -4.25 0.99 -6.95
N ARG A 73 -5.39 0.70 -7.59
CA ARG A 73 -5.43 -0.23 -8.74
C ARG A 73 -4.58 0.30 -9.89
N PHE A 74 -4.73 1.58 -10.22
CA PHE A 74 -3.94 2.23 -11.25
C PHE A 74 -2.45 2.19 -10.92
N PHE A 75 -2.06 2.50 -9.68
CA PHE A 75 -0.67 2.41 -9.23
C PHE A 75 -0.05 1.02 -9.44
N LEU A 76 -0.83 -0.05 -9.24
CA LEU A 76 -0.34 -1.43 -9.36
C LEU A 76 -0.31 -1.96 -10.80
N GLN A 77 -1.22 -1.51 -11.66
CA GLN A 77 -1.44 -2.09 -12.99
C GLN A 77 -1.09 -1.15 -14.14
N GLY A 78 -1.08 0.16 -13.90
CA GLY A 78 -1.06 1.20 -14.92
C GLY A 78 -2.36 1.27 -15.71
N ASP A 79 -2.30 1.95 -16.86
CA ASP A 79 -3.36 1.88 -17.86
C ASP A 79 -3.37 0.48 -18.50
N THR A 80 -4.58 -0.06 -18.65
CA THR A 80 -4.83 -1.35 -19.30
C THR A 80 -5.60 -1.20 -20.61
N ALA A 81 -5.88 0.03 -21.05
CA ALA A 81 -6.54 0.28 -22.32
C ALA A 81 -5.68 -0.17 -23.51
N LEU A 82 -6.32 -0.78 -24.50
CA LEU A 82 -5.67 -1.21 -25.76
C LEU A 82 -5.53 -0.06 -26.76
N GLU A 83 -6.41 0.93 -26.68
CA GLU A 83 -6.43 2.09 -27.55
C GLU A 83 -6.56 3.36 -26.70
N HIS A 84 -5.81 4.40 -27.09
CA HIS A 84 -5.81 5.69 -26.40
C HIS A 84 -6.56 6.73 -27.24
N GLU A 85 -7.33 7.59 -26.57
CA GLU A 85 -8.13 8.63 -27.22
C GLU A 85 -7.28 9.66 -27.98
N ARG A 86 -6.04 9.90 -27.52
CA ARG A 86 -5.12 10.87 -28.11
C ARG A 86 -3.80 10.18 -28.50
N PRO A 87 -3.32 10.33 -29.74
CA PRO A 87 -2.03 9.78 -30.13
C PRO A 87 -0.88 10.52 -29.43
N LEU A 88 0.27 9.86 -29.31
CA LEU A 88 1.50 10.46 -28.79
C LEU A 88 1.90 11.66 -29.66
N PRO A 89 2.10 12.87 -29.08
CA PRO A 89 2.54 14.02 -29.85
C PRO A 89 3.91 13.80 -30.48
N ALA A 90 4.09 14.21 -31.74
CA ALA A 90 5.36 14.05 -32.45
C ALA A 90 6.56 14.72 -31.74
N ALA A 91 6.30 15.81 -31.00
CA ALA A 91 7.30 16.49 -30.18
C ALA A 91 7.80 15.65 -29.00
N CYS A 92 7.04 14.65 -28.56
CA CYS A 92 7.35 13.77 -27.43
C CYS A 92 7.92 12.40 -27.84
N ALA A 93 7.80 12.05 -29.14
CA ALA A 93 8.16 10.73 -29.67
C ALA A 93 9.62 10.29 -29.47
N GLY A 94 10.52 11.20 -29.08
CA GLY A 94 11.93 10.90 -28.81
C GLY A 94 12.26 10.50 -27.37
N TRP A 95 11.38 10.78 -26.41
CA TRP A 95 11.65 10.55 -24.98
C TRP A 95 10.49 9.92 -24.21
N LEU A 96 9.28 9.95 -24.76
CA LEU A 96 8.09 9.38 -24.16
C LEU A 96 7.62 8.18 -24.98
N SER A 97 7.40 7.05 -24.30
CA SER A 97 6.84 5.85 -24.94
C SER A 97 5.33 5.95 -25.07
N ASP A 98 4.74 5.25 -26.06
CA ASP A 98 3.27 5.16 -26.21
C ASP A 98 2.60 4.64 -24.93
N LYS A 99 3.22 3.66 -24.25
CA LYS A 99 2.72 3.14 -22.97
C LYS A 99 2.66 4.24 -21.90
N SER A 100 3.76 4.97 -21.71
CA SER A 100 3.81 6.05 -20.72
C SER A 100 2.86 7.19 -21.06
N TRP A 101 2.62 7.44 -22.35
CA TRP A 101 1.61 8.39 -22.78
C TRP A 101 0.19 7.91 -22.44
N GLY A 102 -0.11 6.64 -22.67
CA GLY A 102 -1.35 6.01 -22.21
C GLY A 102 -1.57 6.16 -20.70
N ASP A 103 -0.54 5.84 -19.90
CA ASP A 103 -0.57 6.02 -18.45
C ASP A 103 -0.85 7.48 -18.05
N LEU A 104 -0.26 8.47 -18.76
CA LEU A 104 -0.52 9.89 -18.50
C LEU A 104 -1.96 10.31 -18.83
N LEU A 105 -2.50 9.84 -19.95
CA LEU A 105 -3.89 10.10 -20.32
C LEU A 105 -4.89 9.47 -19.35
N ALA A 106 -4.56 8.28 -18.82
CA ALA A 106 -5.35 7.63 -17.79
C ALA A 106 -5.23 8.34 -16.44
N LEU A 107 -4.02 8.82 -16.10
CA LEU A 107 -3.76 9.58 -14.87
C LEU A 107 -4.59 10.87 -14.82
N GLU A 108 -4.70 11.60 -15.94
CA GLU A 108 -5.55 12.83 -16.05
C GLU A 108 -7.02 12.57 -15.67
N LYS A 109 -7.50 11.33 -15.80
CA LYS A 109 -8.89 10.97 -15.45
C LYS A 109 -9.08 10.69 -13.96
N LEU A 110 -8.01 10.55 -13.18
CA LEU A 110 -8.09 10.29 -11.74
C LEU A 110 -8.33 11.60 -10.98
N PRO A 111 -9.26 11.64 -10.00
CA PRO A 111 -9.63 12.87 -9.31
C PRO A 111 -8.47 13.64 -8.66
N ALA A 112 -7.44 12.93 -8.17
CA ALA A 112 -6.27 13.55 -7.55
C ALA A 112 -5.33 14.24 -8.56
N PHE A 113 -5.47 13.97 -9.86
CA PHE A 113 -4.56 14.42 -10.93
C PHE A 113 -5.29 15.16 -12.07
N ALA A 114 -6.59 15.41 -11.92
CA ALA A 114 -7.44 16.13 -12.87
C ALA A 114 -7.33 17.66 -12.75
#